data_AF-A0A2Z3R1X2-F1
#
_entry.id   AF-A0A2Z3R1X2-F1
#
_cell.length_a   1.000
_cell.length_b   1.000
_cell.length_c   1.000
_cell.angle_alpha   90.00
_cell.angle_beta   90.00
_cell.angle_gamma   90.00
#
_symmetry.space_group_name_H-M   'P 1'
#
loop_
_entity.id
_entity.type
_entity.pdbx_description
1 polymer ?
#
loop_
_entity_poly.entity_id
_entity_poly.type
_entity_poly.pdbx_seq_one_letter_code
_entity_poly.pdbx_strand_id
1 'polypeptide(L)' 'MRALEFESVTHNHSVPVPENIPDGTPVKVVVLTQTSSAEDHQHTLKGLLCEVAQGLTDADLERSRETGRAIPEWPTS' A
#
# COMPACT_ATOMS: atom_id res chain seq x y z
N MET A 1 -6.54 -28.05 -27.82
CA MET A 1 -6.03 -26.70 -27.49
C MET A 1 -4.80 -26.87 -26.60
N ARG A 2 -3.68 -26.22 -26.94
CA ARG A 2 -2.51 -26.11 -26.07
C ARG A 2 -2.43 -24.65 -25.63
N ALA A 3 -2.53 -24.39 -24.34
CA ALA A 3 -2.30 -23.05 -23.79
C ALA A 3 -0.78 -22.87 -23.62
N LEU A 4 -0.26 -21.71 -23.99
CA LEU A 4 1.09 -21.31 -23.58
C LEU A 4 1.00 -20.55 -22.26
N GLU A 5 1.88 -20.91 -21.33
CA GLU A 5 2.03 -20.25 -20.03
C GLU A 5 3.33 -19.45 -20.03
N PHE A 6 3.26 -18.19 -19.58
CA PHE A 6 4.41 -17.29 -19.52
C PHE A 6 4.48 -16.65 -18.14
N GLU A 7 5.65 -16.73 -17.53
CA GLU A 7 5.97 -16.02 -16.30
C GLU A 7 6.84 -14.81 -16.64
N SER A 8 6.42 -13.63 -16.20
CA SER A 8 7.12 -12.37 -16.47
C SER A 8 6.95 -11.39 -15.32
N VAL A 9 7.99 -10.60 -15.08
CA VAL A 9 7.99 -9.55 -14.06
C VAL A 9 7.47 -8.26 -14.69
N THR A 10 6.56 -7.57 -14.01
CA THR A 10 6.06 -6.28 -14.48
C THR A 10 7.18 -5.24 -14.49
N HIS A 11 7.27 -4.47 -15.57
CA HIS A 11 8.17 -3.32 -15.68
C HIS A 11 7.37 -2.11 -16.15
N ASN A 12 7.45 -0.98 -15.45
CA ASN A 12 6.65 0.23 -15.74
C ASN A 12 5.15 -0.06 -15.93
N HIS A 13 4.55 -0.83 -15.01
CA HIS A 13 3.13 -1.22 -15.04
C HIS A 13 2.70 -1.98 -16.31
N SER A 14 3.66 -2.56 -17.04
CA SER A 14 3.43 -3.30 -18.28
C SER A 14 3.94 -4.74 -18.13
N VAL A 15 3.19 -5.70 -18.68
CA VAL A 15 3.63 -7.10 -18.82
C VAL A 15 3.98 -7.32 -20.29
N PRO A 16 5.26 -7.57 -20.63
CA PRO A 16 5.63 -7.82 -22.02
C PRO A 16 4.98 -9.12 -22.49
N VAL A 17 4.22 -9.02 -23.58
CA VAL A 17 3.58 -10.16 -24.25
C VAL A 17 4.46 -10.55 -25.45
N PRO A 18 4.73 -11.85 -25.67
CA PRO A 18 5.47 -12.32 -26.84
C PRO A 18 4.84 -11.87 -28.18
N GLU A 19 5.66 -11.47 -29.14
CA GLU A 19 5.24 -10.92 -30.45
C GLU A 19 4.46 -11.92 -31.34
N ASN A 20 4.49 -13.21 -30.98
CA ASN A 20 3.80 -14.26 -31.71
C ASN A 20 2.33 -14.45 -31.32
N ILE A 21 1.79 -13.63 -30.41
CA ILE A 21 0.38 -13.68 -30.03
C ILE A 21 -0.43 -12.72 -30.92
N PRO A 22 -1.39 -13.22 -31.72
CA PRO A 22 -2.21 -12.37 -32.57
C PRO A 22 -3.15 -11.47 -31.75
N ASP A 23 -3.44 -10.30 -32.31
CA ASP A 23 -4.35 -9.34 -31.71
C ASP A 23 -5.74 -9.95 -31.44
N GLY A 24 -6.31 -9.61 -30.28
CA GLY A 24 -7.61 -10.13 -29.84
C GLY A 24 -7.56 -11.51 -29.19
N THR A 25 -6.37 -12.10 -28.97
CA THR A 25 -6.24 -13.35 -28.22
C THR A 25 -6.62 -13.14 -26.75
N PRO A 26 -7.55 -13.93 -26.19
CA PRO A 26 -7.90 -13.86 -24.77
C PRO A 26 -6.73 -14.36 -23.91
N VAL A 27 -6.34 -13.56 -22.91
CA VAL A 27 -5.23 -13.86 -22.01
C VAL A 27 -5.75 -13.98 -20.57
N LYS A 28 -5.25 -14.98 -19.83
CA LYS A 28 -5.47 -15.10 -18.38
C LYS A 28 -4.22 -14.62 -17.65
N VAL A 29 -4.36 -13.54 -16.87
CA VAL A 29 -3.26 -13.00 -16.05
C VAL A 29 -3.36 -13.61 -14.66
N VAL A 30 -2.27 -14.23 -14.19
CA VAL A 30 -2.14 -14.77 -12.83
C VAL A 30 -1.08 -13.95 -12.11
N VAL A 31 -1.46 -13.22 -11.06
CA VAL A 31 -0.55 -12.42 -10.26
C VAL A 31 -0.05 -13.26 -9.09
N LEU A 32 1.26 -13.54 -9.08
CA LEU A 32 1.91 -14.20 -7.97
C LEU A 32 2.35 -13.13 -6.96
N THR A 33 1.51 -12.85 -5.98
CA THR A 33 1.89 -11.98 -4.86
C THR A 33 2.60 -12.82 -3.80
N GLN A 34 3.84 -12.46 -3.45
CA GLN A 34 4.41 -12.90 -2.17
C GLN A 34 3.64 -12.18 -1.07
N THR A 35 2.62 -12.82 -0.53
CA THR A 35 2.01 -12.35 0.71
C THR A 35 3.05 -12.58 1.79
N SER A 36 3.84 -11.56 2.13
CA SER A 36 4.40 -11.53 3.48
C SER A 36 3.20 -11.60 4.44
N SER A 37 3.35 -12.37 5.52
CA SER A 37 2.25 -12.55 6.47
C SER A 37 1.71 -11.17 6.85
N ALA A 38 0.39 -11.00 6.92
CA ALA A 38 -0.20 -9.74 7.38
C ALA A 38 0.38 -9.33 8.76
N GLU A 39 0.82 -10.33 9.54
CA GLU A 39 1.52 -10.15 10.80
C GLU A 39 2.88 -9.45 10.63
N ASP A 40 3.68 -9.82 9.62
CA ASP A 40 4.99 -9.21 9.35
C ASP A 40 4.83 -7.71 9.04
N HIS A 41 3.84 -7.36 8.22
CA HIS A 41 3.52 -5.97 7.90
C HIS A 41 3.07 -5.17 9.14
N GLN A 42 2.29 -5.79 10.03
CA GLN A 42 1.82 -5.15 11.25
C GLN A 42 2.99 -4.88 12.23
N HIS A 43 3.93 -5.82 12.34
CA HIS A 43 5.13 -5.66 13.16
C HIS A 43 6.05 -4.57 12.62
N THR A 44 6.27 -4.52 11.30
CA THR A 44 7.06 -3.45 10.66
C THR A 44 6.43 -2.08 10.84
N LEU A 45 5.11 -1.94 10.65
CA LEU A 45 4.43 -0.66 10.83
C LEU A 45 4.53 -0.15 12.26
N LYS A 46 4.33 -1.03 13.26
CA LYS A 46 4.50 -0.67 14.67
C LYS A 46 5.93 -0.23 14.96
N GLY A 47 6.93 -0.92 14.41
CA GLY A 47 8.34 -0.55 14.54
C GLY A 47 8.59 0.87 14.01
N LEU A 48 8.16 1.15 12.78
CA LEU A 48 8.32 2.47 12.16
C LEU A 48 7.61 3.58 12.96
N LEU A 49 6.41 3.33 13.48
CA LEU A 49 5.71 4.31 14.32
C LEU A 49 6.43 4.57 15.65
N CYS A 50 7.02 3.54 16.25
CA CYS A 50 7.84 3.70 17.46
C CYS A 50 9.13 4.47 17.17
N GLU A 51 9.79 4.24 16.03
CA GLU A 51 10.98 4.98 15.62
C GLU A 51 10.69 6.46 15.40
N VAL A 52 9.54 6.82 14.80
CA VAL A 52 9.13 8.22 14.63
C VAL A 52 8.98 8.94 15.98
N ALA A 53 8.59 8.21 17.03
CA ALA A 53 8.47 8.76 18.37
C ALA A 53 9.78 8.75 19.17
N GLN A 54 10.83 8.07 18.70
CA GLN A 54 12.12 8.04 19.38
C GLN A 54 12.84 9.38 19.22
N GLY A 55 13.22 9.98 20.35
CA GLY A 55 13.92 11.27 20.38
C GLY A 55 12.99 12.48 20.49
N LEU A 56 11.67 12.28 20.54
CA LEU A 56 10.73 13.33 20.93
C LEU A 56 10.86 13.58 22.44
N THR A 57 10.98 14.85 22.81
CA THR A 57 10.92 15.29 24.21
C THR A 57 9.48 15.53 24.62
N ASP A 58 9.20 15.61 25.93
CA ASP A 58 7.87 15.91 26.43
C ASP A 58 7.32 17.24 25.88
N ALA A 59 8.21 18.20 25.58
CA ALA A 59 7.85 19.46 24.93
C ALA A 59 7.42 19.29 23.47
N ASP A 60 7.97 18.33 22.73
CA ASP A 60 7.57 18.03 21.35
C ASP A 60 6.21 17.30 21.30
N LEU A 61 5.86 16.61 22.39
CA LEU A 61 4.58 15.92 22.57
C LEU A 61 3.50 16.81 23.18
N GLU A 62 3.84 18.01 23.64
CA GLU A 62 2.85 18.98 24.08
C GLU A 62 1.97 19.38 22.89
N ARG A 63 0.74 18.88 22.90
CA ARG A 63 -0.30 19.34 22.00
C ARG A 63 -0.39 20.86 22.16
N SER A 64 0.05 21.61 21.15
CA SER A 64 -0.13 23.06 21.08
C SER A 64 -1.56 23.36 21.47
N ARG A 65 -1.75 24.00 22.63
CA ARG A 65 -3.06 24.45 23.08
C ARG A 65 -3.55 25.43 22.04
N GLU A 66 -4.35 24.95 21.10
CA GLU A 66 -4.90 25.75 20.03
C GLU A 66 -5.92 26.71 20.64
N THR A 67 -5.45 27.85 21.15
CA THR A 67 -6.30 28.99 21.50
C THR A 67 -6.84 29.58 20.21
N GLY A 68 -7.88 28.97 19.63
CA GLY A 68 -8.52 29.55 18.46
C GLY A 68 -9.61 28.76 17.73
N ARG A 69 -9.79 27.46 17.95
CA ARG A 69 -10.88 26.74 17.26
C ARG A 69 -12.14 26.75 18.10
N ALA A 70 -13.03 27.70 17.80
CA ALA A 70 -14.43 27.60 18.17
C ALA A 70 -14.96 26.25 17.65
N ILE A 71 -15.46 25.41 18.56
CA ILE A 71 -16.08 24.13 18.22
C ILE A 71 -17.35 24.46 17.40
N PRO A 72 -17.46 24.05 16.12
CA PRO A 72 -18.73 24.15 15.44
C PRO A 72 -19.68 23.15 16.08
N GLU A 73 -20.75 23.66 16.67
CA GLU A 73 -21.82 22.84 17.24
C GLU A 73 -22.46 22.05 16.10
N TRP A 74 -22.35 20.72 16.14
CA TRP A 74 -23.04 19.87 15.17
C TRP A 74 -24.52 19.81 15.55
N PRO A 75 -25.45 20.07 14.63
CA PRO A 75 -26.87 19.96 14.93
C PRO A 75 -27.21 18.48 15.21
N THR A 76 -27.69 18.22 16.42
CA THR A 76 -28.32 16.94 16.78
C THR A 76 -29.74 16.95 16.25
N SER A 77 -30.03 16.03 15.33
CA SER A 77 -31.39 15.68 14.89
C SER A 77 -32.17 14.97 15.99
#